data_AF-A0A0M3A6P4-F1
#
_entry.id   AF-A0A0M3A6P4-F1
#
_cell.length_a   1.000
_cell.length_b   1.000
_cell.length_c   1.000
_cell.angle_alpha   90.00
_cell.angle_beta   90.00
_cell.angle_gamma   90.00
#
_symmetry.space_group_name_H-M   'P 1'
#
loop_
_entity.id
_entity.type
_entity.pdbx_description
1 polymer ?
#
loop_
_entity_poly.entity_id
_entity_poly.type
_entity_poly.pdbx_seq_one_letter_code
_entity_poly.pdbx_strand_id
1 'polypeptide(L)'
;MKRYLQQDLNQGLNLFIAVITNILILYICYPYFTRHIVHTAPNTFFIILNSISIYLAFKTSTYKLFIPVKIIFIMMFAFSIAALSVWALRINEYPYFFEVRELFFILLLPLGGFIWMKLYVVIPIITVIYIAIIFYLKGKIV
;
A
#
# COMPACT_ATOMS: atom_id res chain seq x y z
N MET A 1 6.50 31.07 -6.14
CA MET A 1 5.65 30.39 -7.14
C MET A 1 6.24 29.05 -7.63
N LYS A 2 7.50 28.96 -8.07
CA LYS A 2 8.14 27.68 -8.50
C LYS A 2 8.13 26.55 -7.44
N ARG A 3 8.34 26.88 -6.15
CA ARG A 3 8.32 25.86 -5.07
C ARG A 3 6.94 25.24 -4.83
N TYR A 4 5.86 26.03 -4.92
CA TYR A 4 4.50 25.54 -4.75
C TYR A 4 4.10 24.58 -5.89
N LEU A 5 4.41 24.96 -7.13
CA LEU A 5 4.15 24.12 -8.31
C LEU A 5 4.87 22.76 -8.23
N GLN A 6 6.11 22.76 -7.72
CA GLN A 6 6.91 21.54 -7.57
C GLN A 6 6.43 20.66 -6.40
N GLN A 7 5.83 21.27 -5.37
CA GLN A 7 5.21 20.56 -4.26
C GLN A 7 3.88 19.91 -4.69
N ASP A 8 3.06 20.62 -5.46
CA ASP A 8 1.81 20.08 -6.03
C ASP A 8 2.07 18.91 -6.98
N LEU A 9 3.10 19.02 -7.82
CA LEU A 9 3.53 17.93 -8.71
C LEU A 9 4.00 16.69 -7.92
N ASN A 10 4.81 16.89 -6.87
CA ASN A 10 5.27 15.80 -6.03
C ASN A 10 4.13 15.11 -5.27
N GLN A 11 3.14 15.89 -4.82
CA GLN A 11 1.94 15.37 -4.17
C GLN A 11 1.09 14.54 -5.13
N GLY A 12 0.84 15.06 -6.34
CA GLY A 12 0.14 14.32 -7.40
C GLY A 12 0.86 13.02 -7.77
N LEU A 13 2.18 13.05 -7.88
CA LEU A 13 2.98 11.86 -8.18
C LEU A 13 2.96 10.83 -7.03
N ASN A 14 3.04 11.27 -5.78
CA ASN A 14 2.93 10.40 -4.60
C ASN A 14 1.59 9.64 -4.59
N LEU A 15 0.49 10.36 -4.86
CA LEU A 15 -0.86 9.80 -4.93
C LEU A 15 -1.00 8.82 -6.08
N PHE A 16 -0.54 9.21 -7.27
CA PHE A 16 -0.60 8.37 -8.45
C PHE A 16 0.12 7.03 -8.23
N ILE A 17 1.35 7.06 -7.69
CA ILE A 17 2.09 5.84 -7.40
C ILE A 17 1.38 5.02 -6.31
N ALA A 18 0.82 5.64 -5.27
CA ALA A 18 0.09 4.91 -4.23
C ALA A 18 -1.14 4.17 -4.78
N VAL A 19 -1.94 4.84 -5.63
CA VAL A 19 -3.11 4.24 -6.26
C VAL A 19 -2.70 3.07 -7.17
N ILE A 20 -1.68 3.25 -8.02
CA ILE A 20 -1.17 2.17 -8.87
C ILE A 20 -0.69 1.00 -8.02
N THR A 21 0.01 1.27 -6.91
CA THR A 21 0.51 0.23 -6.01
C THR A 21 -0.64 -0.58 -5.42
N ASN A 22 -1.72 0.07 -4.97
CA ASN A 22 -2.90 -0.63 -4.48
C ASN A 22 -3.56 -1.49 -5.57
N ILE A 23 -3.65 -0.99 -6.81
CA ILE A 23 -4.20 -1.75 -7.94
C ILE A 23 -3.34 -2.98 -8.24
N LEU A 24 -2.00 -2.83 -8.23
CA LEU A 24 -1.07 -3.94 -8.42
C LEU A 24 -1.19 -4.98 -7.30
N ILE A 25 -1.23 -4.54 -6.04
CA ILE A 25 -1.41 -5.43 -4.89
C ILE A 25 -2.75 -6.15 -4.99
N LEU A 26 -3.83 -5.42 -5.31
CA LEU A 26 -5.14 -6.02 -5.52
C LEU A 26 -5.05 -7.10 -6.58
N TYR A 27 -4.55 -6.81 -7.79
CA TYR A 27 -4.53 -7.78 -8.88
C TYR A 27 -3.60 -8.98 -8.62
N ILE A 28 -2.39 -8.75 -8.15
CA ILE A 28 -1.35 -9.79 -7.97
C ILE A 28 -1.64 -10.67 -6.73
N CYS A 29 -2.30 -10.10 -5.72
CA CYS A 29 -2.54 -10.77 -4.45
C CYS A 29 -4.02 -11.15 -4.24
N TYR A 30 -4.94 -10.77 -5.15
CA TYR A 30 -6.37 -11.11 -5.07
C TYR A 30 -6.59 -12.58 -4.75
N PRO A 31 -6.01 -13.55 -5.51
CA PRO A 31 -6.29 -14.97 -5.31
C PRO A 31 -5.77 -15.50 -3.96
N TYR A 32 -4.79 -14.79 -3.38
CA TYR A 32 -4.16 -15.14 -2.12
C TYR A 32 -4.95 -14.56 -0.93
N PHE A 33 -5.40 -13.32 -1.03
CA PHE A 33 -6.27 -12.69 -0.04
C PHE A 33 -7.68 -13.30 0.00
N THR A 34 -8.18 -13.82 -1.12
CA THR A 34 -9.43 -14.58 -1.14
C THR A 34 -9.27 -16.03 -0.65
N ARG A 35 -8.08 -16.48 -0.24
CA ARG A 35 -7.87 -17.84 0.30
C ARG A 35 -7.46 -17.88 1.77
N HIS A 36 -6.96 -16.77 2.29
CA HIS A 36 -6.52 -16.62 3.68
C HIS A 36 -7.28 -15.48 4.35
N ILE A 37 -7.21 -15.37 5.69
CA ILE A 37 -7.50 -14.23 6.61
C ILE A 37 -8.50 -13.13 6.20
N VAL A 38 -8.36 -12.60 4.98
CA VAL A 38 -9.22 -11.62 4.33
C VAL A 38 -10.42 -12.24 3.61
N HIS A 39 -10.49 -13.57 3.44
CA HIS A 39 -11.56 -14.26 2.69
C HIS A 39 -12.97 -13.98 3.24
N THR A 40 -13.12 -13.71 4.53
CA THR A 40 -14.42 -13.40 5.16
C THR A 40 -14.93 -12.00 4.84
N ALA A 41 -14.04 -11.06 4.48
CA ALA A 41 -14.39 -9.70 4.13
C ALA A 41 -13.35 -9.02 3.22
N PRO A 42 -13.11 -9.55 1.99
CA PRO A 42 -12.06 -9.06 1.10
C PRO A 42 -12.32 -7.61 0.69
N ASN A 43 -13.57 -7.26 0.43
CA ASN A 43 -13.96 -5.90 0.04
C ASN A 43 -13.68 -4.90 1.17
N THR A 44 -14.05 -5.24 2.41
CA THR A 44 -13.82 -4.38 3.59
C THR A 44 -12.34 -4.13 3.80
N PHE A 45 -11.51 -5.17 3.67
CA PHE A 45 -10.06 -5.04 3.76
C PHE A 45 -9.50 -4.09 2.70
N PHE A 46 -9.85 -4.27 1.43
CA PHE A 46 -9.32 -3.43 0.36
C PHE A 46 -9.80 -1.99 0.46
N ILE A 47 -11.02 -1.73 0.94
CA ILE A 47 -11.53 -0.38 1.19
C ILE A 47 -10.68 0.31 2.27
N ILE A 48 -10.42 -0.38 3.39
CA ILE A 48 -9.61 0.17 4.49
C ILE A 48 -8.16 0.39 4.04
N LEU A 49 -7.57 -0.59 3.36
CA LEU A 49 -6.22 -0.51 2.79
C LEU A 49 -6.08 0.70 1.86
N ASN A 50 -7.00 0.87 0.91
CA ASN A 50 -6.99 2.00 -0.02
C ASN A 50 -7.16 3.34 0.69
N SER A 51 -8.10 3.43 1.63
CA SER A 51 -8.38 4.68 2.34
C SER A 51 -7.17 5.15 3.16
N ILE A 52 -6.54 4.24 3.89
CA ILE A 52 -5.37 4.55 4.72
C ILE A 52 -4.15 4.86 3.87
N SER A 53 -3.91 4.09 2.82
CA SER A 53 -2.76 4.32 1.94
C SER A 53 -2.86 5.66 1.20
N ILE A 54 -4.04 6.06 0.72
CA ILE A 54 -4.28 7.39 0.13
C ILE A 54 -4.02 8.49 1.16
N TYR A 55 -4.58 8.36 2.37
CA TYR A 55 -4.36 9.33 3.45
C TYR A 55 -2.87 9.51 3.77
N LEU A 56 -2.12 8.41 3.90
CA LEU A 56 -0.69 8.45 4.19
C LEU A 56 0.12 8.95 2.99
N ALA A 57 -0.28 8.66 1.75
CA ALA A 57 0.37 9.20 0.55
C ALA A 57 0.27 10.74 0.49
N PHE A 58 -0.89 11.30 0.88
CA PHE A 58 -1.07 12.73 1.08
C PHE A 58 -0.16 13.26 2.18
N LYS A 59 -0.22 12.67 3.38
CA LYS A 59 0.55 13.15 4.54
C LYS A 59 2.06 13.09 4.33
N THR A 60 2.54 12.06 3.63
CA THR A 60 3.98 11.84 3.36
C THR A 60 4.50 12.55 2.11
N SER A 61 3.64 13.29 1.39
CA SER A 61 4.04 14.06 0.20
C SER A 61 5.05 15.16 0.52
N THR A 62 5.02 15.68 1.75
CA THR A 62 5.93 16.72 2.26
C THR A 62 7.32 16.17 2.61
N TYR A 63 7.47 14.85 2.81
CA TYR A 63 8.74 14.24 3.13
C TYR A 63 9.61 14.05 1.88
N LYS A 64 10.87 14.49 1.98
CA LYS A 64 11.91 14.34 0.95
C LYS A 64 12.50 12.92 0.91
N LEU A 65 11.64 11.92 0.82
CA LEU A 65 12.01 10.53 0.61
C LEU A 65 11.72 10.11 -0.82
N PHE A 66 12.50 9.15 -1.33
CA PHE A 66 12.26 8.51 -2.62
C PHE A 66 10.84 7.91 -2.65
N ILE A 67 10.04 8.22 -3.67
CA ILE A 67 8.61 7.89 -3.67
C ILE A 67 8.36 6.38 -3.51
N PRO A 68 9.02 5.48 -4.26
CA PRO A 68 8.86 4.04 -4.04
C PRO A 68 9.15 3.58 -2.61
N VAL A 69 10.13 4.18 -1.93
CA VAL A 69 10.42 3.86 -0.51
C VAL A 69 9.29 4.31 0.40
N LYS A 70 8.74 5.53 0.20
CA LYS A 70 7.57 6.00 0.96
C LYS A 70 6.40 5.04 0.83
N ILE A 71 6.16 4.56 -0.39
CA ILE A 71 5.07 3.64 -0.70
C ILE A 71 5.22 2.32 0.04
N ILE A 72 6.43 1.77 0.21
CA ILE A 72 6.64 0.56 1.01
C ILE A 72 6.15 0.75 2.45
N PHE A 73 6.56 1.85 3.09
CA PHE A 73 6.13 2.15 4.46
C PHE A 73 4.62 2.35 4.55
N ILE A 74 4.04 3.06 3.59
CA ILE A 74 2.59 3.27 3.50
C ILE A 74 1.85 1.94 3.39
N MET A 75 2.29 1.05 2.50
CA MET A 75 1.63 -0.23 2.25
C MET A 75 1.72 -1.15 3.46
N MET A 76 2.91 -1.28 4.08
CA MET A 76 3.06 -2.09 5.29
C MET A 76 2.15 -1.60 6.42
N PHE A 77 2.12 -0.29 6.66
CA PHE A 77 1.31 0.28 7.73
C PHE A 77 -0.20 0.19 7.44
N ALA A 78 -0.62 0.48 6.21
CA ALA A 78 -2.02 0.36 5.78
C ALA A 78 -2.50 -1.09 5.85
N PHE A 79 -1.66 -2.05 5.48
CA PHE A 79 -1.94 -3.48 5.58
C PHE A 79 -2.19 -3.92 7.02
N SER A 80 -1.32 -3.55 7.96
CA SER A 80 -1.48 -3.89 9.37
C SER A 80 -2.79 -3.35 9.94
N ILE A 81 -3.15 -2.08 9.65
CA ILE A 81 -4.41 -1.52 10.12
C ILE A 81 -5.61 -2.20 9.45
N ALA A 82 -5.56 -2.46 8.15
CA ALA A 82 -6.65 -3.12 7.44
C ALA A 82 -6.89 -4.54 7.99
N ALA A 83 -5.82 -5.29 8.24
CA ALA A 83 -5.90 -6.62 8.83
C ALA A 83 -6.48 -6.59 10.26
N LEU A 84 -6.01 -5.68 11.13
CA LEU A 84 -6.56 -5.48 12.47
C LEU A 84 -8.04 -5.12 12.44
N SER A 85 -8.41 -4.22 11.54
CA SER A 85 -9.79 -3.71 11.48
C SER A 85 -10.74 -4.82 11.06
N VAL A 86 -10.37 -5.62 10.05
CA VAL A 86 -11.17 -6.75 9.60
C VAL A 86 -11.25 -7.84 10.68
N TRP A 87 -10.14 -8.10 11.38
CA TRP A 87 -10.14 -9.02 12.52
C TRP A 87 -11.11 -8.57 13.62
N ALA A 88 -11.01 -7.31 14.06
CA ALA A 88 -11.87 -6.75 15.11
C ALA A 88 -13.36 -6.80 14.73
N LEU A 89 -13.69 -6.55 13.46
CA LEU A 89 -15.06 -6.60 12.95
C LEU A 89 -15.63 -8.02 12.85
N ARG A 90 -14.77 -9.05 12.72
CA ARG A 90 -15.19 -10.45 12.46
C ARG A 90 -14.87 -11.42 13.58
N ILE A 91 -14.31 -10.95 14.70
CA ILE A 91 -13.88 -11.77 15.84
C ILE A 91 -15.00 -12.66 16.39
N ASN A 92 -16.25 -12.16 16.39
CA ASN A 92 -17.42 -12.89 16.90
C ASN A 92 -17.94 -13.95 15.92
N GLU A 93 -17.70 -13.78 14.62
CA GLU A 93 -18.17 -14.70 13.59
C GLU A 93 -17.19 -15.86 13.37
N TYR A 94 -15.91 -15.64 13.66
CA TYR A 94 -14.83 -16.56 13.33
C TYR A 94 -13.74 -16.58 14.42
N PRO A 95 -14.06 -17.05 15.66
CA PRO A 95 -13.16 -16.96 16.81
C PRO A 95 -11.84 -17.75 16.67
N TYR A 96 -11.79 -18.73 15.75
CA TYR A 96 -10.63 -19.63 15.54
C TYR A 96 -9.88 -19.39 14.23
N PHE A 97 -10.35 -18.49 13.37
CA PHE A 97 -9.89 -18.43 11.97
C PHE A 97 -8.61 -17.64 11.79
N PHE A 98 -8.29 -16.80 12.76
CA PHE A 98 -6.92 -16.38 12.98
C PHE A 98 -6.38 -17.29 14.08
N GLU A 99 -5.62 -18.32 13.71
CA GLU A 99 -4.66 -18.83 14.67
C GLU A 99 -3.85 -17.61 15.13
N VAL A 100 -3.87 -17.31 16.43
CA VAL A 100 -3.25 -16.12 17.04
C VAL A 100 -1.84 -15.89 16.46
N ARG A 101 -1.16 -16.97 16.07
CA ARG A 101 0.13 -17.06 15.39
C ARG A 101 0.21 -16.34 14.03
N GLU A 102 -0.78 -16.45 13.15
CA GLU A 102 -0.80 -15.77 11.84
C GLU A 102 -1.11 -14.28 11.99
N LEU A 103 -2.03 -13.91 12.89
CA LEU A 103 -2.28 -12.52 13.26
C LEU A 103 -1.01 -11.90 13.87
N PHE A 104 -0.31 -12.63 14.75
CA PHE A 104 0.98 -12.21 15.32
C PHE A 104 2.04 -11.99 14.23
N PHE A 105 2.14 -12.88 13.24
CA PHE A 105 3.07 -12.75 12.12
C PHE A 105 2.75 -11.56 11.20
N ILE A 106 1.47 -11.25 11.00
CA ILE A 106 1.01 -10.12 10.20
C ILE A 106 1.20 -8.78 10.93
N LEU A 107 1.08 -8.78 12.26
CA LEU A 107 1.11 -7.58 13.10
C LEU A 107 2.48 -7.19 13.61
N LEU A 108 3.34 -8.17 13.92
CA LEU A 108 4.65 -7.92 14.56
C LEU A 108 5.85 -8.08 13.63
N LEU A 109 5.67 -8.67 12.44
CA LEU A 109 6.72 -8.76 11.42
C LEU A 109 6.32 -7.92 10.19
N PRO A 110 6.93 -6.74 9.98
CA PRO A 110 6.85 -5.99 8.72
C PRO A 110 7.12 -6.87 7.48
N LEU A 111 7.93 -7.92 7.67
CA LEU A 111 8.26 -8.96 6.70
C LEU A 111 7.04 -9.79 6.26
N GLY A 112 6.07 -10.04 7.15
CA GLY A 112 4.82 -10.71 6.83
C GLY A 112 4.04 -9.91 5.80
N GLY A 113 3.66 -8.67 6.11
CA GLY A 113 2.98 -7.79 5.15
C GLY A 113 3.72 -7.66 3.82
N PHE A 114 5.04 -7.58 3.84
CA PHE A 114 5.89 -7.51 2.65
C PHE A 114 5.77 -8.74 1.74
N ILE A 115 5.80 -9.94 2.30
CA ILE A 115 5.67 -11.20 1.55
C ILE A 115 4.24 -11.37 1.04
N TRP A 116 3.26 -11.11 1.91
CA TRP A 116 1.84 -11.35 1.63
C TRP A 116 1.27 -10.41 0.55
N MET A 117 1.68 -9.14 0.56
CA MET A 117 1.38 -8.18 -0.52
C MET A 117 2.30 -8.33 -1.73
N LYS A 118 3.21 -9.31 -1.72
CA LYS A 118 4.22 -9.55 -2.76
C LYS A 118 4.96 -8.27 -3.14
N LEU A 119 5.33 -7.46 -2.14
CA LEU A 119 5.99 -6.17 -2.37
C LEU A 119 7.31 -6.34 -3.12
N TYR A 120 7.99 -7.48 -3.00
CA TYR A 120 9.15 -7.82 -3.82
C TYR A 120 8.89 -7.82 -5.35
N VAL A 121 7.65 -8.06 -5.79
CA VAL A 121 7.22 -7.94 -7.20
C VAL A 121 6.72 -6.53 -7.51
N VAL A 122 5.95 -5.95 -6.58
CA VAL A 122 5.30 -4.65 -6.79
C VAL A 122 6.34 -3.51 -6.81
N ILE A 123 7.35 -3.54 -5.93
CA ILE A 123 8.37 -2.49 -5.80
C ILE A 123 9.16 -2.27 -7.10
N PRO A 124 9.72 -3.30 -7.76
CA PRO A 124 10.37 -3.12 -9.05
C PRO A 124 9.46 -2.43 -10.09
N ILE A 125 8.19 -2.86 -10.18
CA ILE A 125 7.23 -2.31 -11.15
C ILE A 125 7.00 -0.81 -10.89
N ILE A 126 6.66 -0.44 -9.65
CA ILE A 126 6.40 0.97 -9.31
C ILE A 126 7.66 1.84 -9.44
N THR A 127 8.84 1.26 -9.22
CA THR A 127 10.12 1.95 -9.38
C THR A 127 10.39 2.27 -10.84
N VAL A 128 10.17 1.29 -11.74
CA VAL A 128 10.28 1.50 -13.19
C VAL A 128 9.28 2.56 -13.67
N ILE A 129 8.02 2.48 -13.24
CA ILE A 129 6.99 3.48 -13.58
C ILE A 129 7.40 4.87 -13.11
N TYR A 130 7.86 5.00 -11.85
CA TYR A 130 8.30 6.27 -11.28
C TYR A 130 9.48 6.87 -12.07
N ILE A 131 10.49 6.06 -12.39
CA ILE A 131 11.66 6.49 -13.17
C ILE A 131 11.23 6.95 -14.57
N ALA A 132 10.36 6.20 -15.25
CA ALA A 132 9.85 6.57 -16.57
C ALA A 132 9.11 7.92 -16.55
N ILE A 133 8.29 8.17 -15.52
CA ILE A 133 7.58 9.45 -15.35
C ILE A 133 8.57 10.59 -15.13
N ILE A 134 9.61 10.39 -14.30
CA ILE A 134 10.65 11.41 -14.11
C ILE A 134 11.36 11.74 -15.41
N PHE A 135 11.76 10.72 -16.19
CA PHE A 135 12.43 10.94 -17.47
C PHE A 135 11.53 11.69 -18.45
N TYR A 136 10.26 11.31 -18.55
CA TYR A 136 9.28 12.00 -19.39
C TYR A 136 9.10 13.46 -18.99
N LEU A 137 8.95 13.74 -17.69
CA LEU A 137 8.79 15.09 -17.18
C LEU A 137 10.06 15.93 -17.40
N LYS A 138 11.24 15.33 -17.21
CA LYS A 138 12.53 16.01 -17.45
C LYS A 138 12.75 16.33 -18.92
N GLY A 139 12.34 15.44 -19.83
CA GLY A 139 12.41 15.65 -21.28
C GLY A 139 11.45 16.72 -21.82
N LYS A 140 10.40 17.08 -21.08
CA LYS A 140 9.50 18.20 -21.38
C LYS A 140 9.97 19.56 -20.85
N ILE A 141 10.97 19.59 -19.98
CA ILE A 141 11.48 20.80 -19.31
C ILE A 141 12.71 21.39 -20.05
N VAL A 142 13.14 20.76 -21.15
CA VAL A 142 14.10 21.31 -22.13
C VAL A 142 13.32 21.94 -23.28
#